data_AF-A0A1E5PKH0-F1
#
_entry.id   AF-A0A1E5PKH0-F1
#
_cell.length_a   1.000
_cell.length_b   1.000
_cell.length_c   1.000
_cell.angle_alpha   90.00
_cell.angle_beta   90.00
_cell.angle_gamma   90.00
#
_symmetry.space_group_name_H-M   'P 1'
#
loop_
_entity.id
_entity.type
_entity.pdbx_description
1 polymer ?
#
loop_
_entity_poly.entity_id
_entity_poly.type
_entity_poly.pdbx_seq_one_letter_code
_entity_poly.pdbx_strand_id
1 'polypeptide(L)'
;MRERWRAAAAAAAVGLALIAWPVLPGQPARAAAPETVAAAECDVLAPGASAAAEKAVRTACSQVGVWYSWGGGHGPAPGPTYGVVDPTDPASEHDPERRGFDCSGLVRYAYAEATGRDILNGTAHSQYNTPHATARFGAGEGIGPLVPGDLVVYGNARKVHHIAIYVGAGKMVEARQSGTRITVSDVRLGGDYFAAVRVNGSPGQGTFSTWGTDVWTHTEASTTSGRVHKFAGPTSVRIALQKHAQSVTAEGITNDAWSYLPDYRAWITNIYIKGPAWLDGVPTCR
;
A
#
# COMPACT_ATOMS: atom_id res chain seq x y z
N MET A 1 63.14 -29.42 48.52
CA MET A 1 63.31 -30.54 49.47
C MET A 1 62.19 -31.54 49.18
N ARG A 2 62.55 -32.77 48.78
CA ARG A 2 61.83 -34.08 48.78
C ARG A 2 60.29 -34.03 48.77
N GLU A 3 59.55 -34.75 47.92
CA GLU A 3 59.59 -36.21 47.85
C GLU A 3 58.76 -36.77 46.68
N ARG A 4 59.14 -37.97 46.25
CA ARG A 4 58.58 -38.76 45.14
C ARG A 4 57.58 -39.75 45.73
N TRP A 5 56.39 -39.93 45.17
CA TRP A 5 55.66 -41.21 45.30
C TRP A 5 54.99 -41.60 43.99
N ARG A 6 55.22 -42.86 43.60
CA ARG A 6 54.78 -43.53 42.38
C ARG A 6 53.37 -44.12 42.55
N ALA A 7 52.75 -44.34 41.39
CA ALA A 7 51.42 -44.87 41.11
C ALA A 7 51.01 -46.14 41.89
N ALA A 8 49.70 -46.27 42.10
CA ALA A 8 49.00 -47.55 42.11
C ALA A 8 47.61 -47.34 41.45
N ALA A 9 47.39 -48.03 40.33
CA ALA A 9 46.11 -48.15 39.67
C ALA A 9 45.25 -49.15 40.45
N ALA A 10 44.02 -48.78 40.79
CA ALA A 10 42.99 -49.70 41.25
C ALA A 10 41.74 -49.49 40.38
N ALA A 11 41.44 -50.50 39.57
CA ALA A 11 40.24 -50.59 38.77
C ALA A 11 39.02 -50.75 39.70
N ALA A 12 38.00 -49.91 39.50
CA ALA A 12 36.68 -50.10 40.11
C ALA A 12 35.62 -50.02 39.01
N ALA A 13 34.76 -51.02 39.01
CA ALA A 13 33.86 -51.40 37.94
C ALA A 13 32.78 -50.35 37.62
N VAL A 14 32.46 -50.25 36.32
CA VAL A 14 31.32 -49.52 35.78
C VAL A 14 30.03 -50.27 36.16
N GLY A 15 29.28 -49.73 37.12
CA GLY A 15 27.88 -50.08 37.34
C GLY A 15 26.99 -49.15 36.53
N LEU A 16 26.62 -49.55 35.30
CA LEU A 16 25.59 -48.88 34.51
C LEU A 16 24.22 -49.14 35.15
N ALA A 17 23.73 -48.22 35.96
CA ALA A 17 22.32 -48.17 36.33
C ALA A 17 21.52 -47.70 35.11
N LEU A 18 20.83 -48.62 34.45
CA LEU A 18 19.83 -48.30 33.43
C LEU A 18 18.63 -47.66 34.11
N ILE A 19 18.59 -46.32 34.15
CA ILE A 19 17.38 -45.58 34.48
C ILE A 19 16.51 -45.60 33.23
N ALA A 20 15.54 -46.50 33.19
CA ALA A 20 14.49 -46.47 32.18
C ALA A 20 13.58 -45.26 32.44
N TRP A 21 13.71 -44.20 31.63
CA TRP A 21 12.69 -43.16 31.58
C TRP A 21 11.44 -43.74 30.91
N PRO A 22 10.24 -43.56 31.51
CA PRO A 22 9.02 -43.98 30.84
C PRO A 22 8.85 -43.13 29.58
N VAL A 23 8.80 -43.80 28.43
CA VAL A 23 8.38 -43.18 27.16
C VAL A 23 6.91 -42.81 27.33
N LEU A 24 6.64 -41.52 27.50
CA LEU A 24 5.28 -41.00 27.45
C LEU A 24 4.73 -41.26 26.04
N PRO A 25 3.51 -41.82 25.90
CA PRO A 25 2.91 -42.01 24.59
C PRO A 25 2.79 -40.65 23.89
N GLY A 26 3.20 -40.63 22.62
CA GLY A 26 3.32 -39.43 21.80
C GLY A 26 2.06 -38.58 21.88
N GLN A 27 2.25 -37.31 22.23
CA GLN A 27 1.21 -36.30 22.03
C GLN A 27 0.84 -36.32 20.54
N PRO A 28 -0.45 -36.40 20.17
CA PRO A 28 -0.82 -36.23 18.78
C PRO A 28 -0.29 -34.87 18.35
N ALA A 29 0.50 -34.87 17.27
CA ALA A 29 0.95 -33.63 16.65
C ALA A 29 -0.28 -32.75 16.43
N ARG A 30 -0.33 -31.61 17.12
CA ARG A 30 -1.38 -30.63 16.91
C ARG A 30 -1.22 -30.18 15.47
N ALA A 31 -2.10 -30.67 14.59
CA ALA A 31 -2.17 -30.20 13.23
C ALA A 31 -2.30 -28.67 13.29
N ALA A 32 -1.30 -27.96 12.76
CA ALA A 32 -1.43 -26.54 12.51
C ALA A 32 -2.59 -26.37 11.53
N ALA A 33 -3.68 -25.79 12.01
CA ALA A 33 -4.77 -25.32 11.16
C ALA A 33 -4.27 -24.14 10.28
N PRO A 34 -4.95 -23.82 9.16
CA PRO A 34 -4.30 -23.43 7.91
C PRO A 34 -3.99 -21.93 7.84
N GLU A 35 -2.79 -21.53 8.24
CA GLU A 35 -2.28 -20.19 7.87
C GLU A 35 -1.99 -20.09 6.37
N THR A 36 -1.84 -21.22 5.66
CA THR A 36 -1.46 -21.27 4.25
C THR A 36 -2.63 -21.11 3.26
N VAL A 37 -3.88 -21.33 3.67
CA VAL A 37 -5.04 -21.26 2.75
C VAL A 37 -5.66 -19.86 2.72
N ALA A 38 -5.72 -19.15 3.85
CA ALA A 38 -6.28 -17.79 3.90
C ALA A 38 -5.42 -16.76 3.14
N ALA A 39 -4.09 -16.94 3.13
CA ALA A 39 -3.20 -16.10 2.33
C ALA A 39 -3.32 -16.36 0.82
N ALA A 40 -3.77 -17.57 0.42
CA ALA A 40 -3.94 -17.93 -0.99
C ALA A 40 -5.18 -17.28 -1.65
N GLU A 41 -6.11 -16.74 -0.85
CA GLU A 41 -7.33 -16.08 -1.35
C GLU A 41 -7.20 -14.56 -1.49
N CYS A 42 -6.07 -13.97 -1.03
CA CYS A 42 -5.84 -12.53 -1.09
C CYS A 42 -4.71 -12.19 -2.06
N ASP A 43 -5.07 -11.80 -3.28
CA ASP A 43 -4.15 -11.23 -4.28
C ASP A 43 -4.96 -10.35 -5.25
N VAL A 44 -4.36 -9.91 -6.35
CA VAL A 44 -5.03 -9.23 -7.46
C VAL A 44 -5.85 -10.25 -8.26
N LEU A 45 -7.14 -10.35 -7.98
CA LEU A 45 -8.06 -11.35 -8.53
C LEU A 45 -8.79 -10.93 -9.82
N ALA A 46 -8.45 -9.77 -10.39
CA ALA A 46 -9.00 -9.30 -11.65
C ALA A 46 -8.01 -8.41 -12.41
N PRO A 47 -8.06 -8.36 -13.75
CA PRO A 47 -7.21 -7.47 -14.54
C PRO A 47 -7.68 -6.00 -14.45
N GLY A 48 -6.87 -5.09 -14.99
CA GLY A 48 -7.26 -3.67 -15.19
C GLY A 48 -6.81 -2.72 -14.08
N ALA A 49 -6.20 -3.25 -13.01
CA ALA A 49 -5.56 -2.43 -11.98
C ALA A 49 -4.30 -1.74 -12.50
N SER A 50 -3.98 -0.57 -11.94
CA SER A 50 -2.65 0.05 -12.14
C SER A 50 -1.59 -0.70 -11.32
N ALA A 51 -0.32 -0.62 -11.69
CA ALA A 51 0.78 -1.28 -10.97
C ALA A 51 0.82 -0.92 -9.47
N ALA A 52 0.47 0.32 -9.13
CA ALA A 52 0.39 0.72 -7.74
C ALA A 52 -0.86 0.23 -7.03
N ALA A 53 -2.01 0.19 -7.71
CA ALA A 53 -3.21 -0.42 -7.16
C ALA A 53 -2.97 -1.92 -6.86
N GLU A 54 -2.28 -2.62 -7.75
CA GLU A 54 -1.84 -4.00 -7.51
C GLU A 54 -0.87 -4.11 -6.32
N LYS A 55 0.11 -3.19 -6.21
CA LYS A 55 1.02 -3.15 -5.05
C LYS A 55 0.26 -2.87 -3.76
N ALA A 56 -0.72 -1.96 -3.77
CA ALA A 56 -1.56 -1.67 -2.60
C ALA A 56 -2.37 -2.91 -2.18
N VAL A 57 -2.99 -3.62 -3.14
CA VAL A 57 -3.69 -4.89 -2.88
C VAL A 57 -2.76 -5.90 -2.24
N ARG A 58 -1.59 -6.18 -2.84
CA ARG A 58 -0.62 -7.14 -2.28
C ARG A 58 -0.10 -6.73 -0.91
N THR A 59 0.15 -5.43 -0.69
CA THR A 59 0.52 -4.92 0.63
C THR A 59 -0.59 -5.18 1.65
N ALA A 60 -1.84 -4.86 1.35
CA ALA A 60 -2.95 -5.12 2.26
C ALA A 60 -3.15 -6.62 2.52
N CYS A 61 -3.03 -7.45 1.47
CA CYS A 61 -3.10 -8.90 1.58
C CYS A 61 -2.00 -9.50 2.45
N SER A 62 -0.79 -8.92 2.45
CA SER A 62 0.28 -9.33 3.37
C SER A 62 -0.05 -9.11 4.85
N GLN A 63 -1.10 -8.34 5.14
CA GLN A 63 -1.57 -8.06 6.50
C GLN A 63 -2.75 -8.95 6.91
N VAL A 64 -3.23 -9.87 6.06
CA VAL A 64 -4.26 -10.84 6.46
C VAL A 64 -3.80 -11.61 7.69
N GLY A 65 -4.66 -11.69 8.70
CA GLY A 65 -4.34 -12.28 10.01
C GLY A 65 -3.77 -11.30 11.05
N VAL A 66 -3.35 -10.09 10.67
CA VAL A 66 -3.01 -9.02 11.62
C VAL A 66 -4.30 -8.56 12.32
N TRP A 67 -4.20 -8.17 13.58
CA TRP A 67 -5.35 -7.72 14.36
C TRP A 67 -6.00 -6.47 13.76
N TYR A 68 -7.33 -6.41 13.86
CA TYR A 68 -8.00 -5.13 13.91
C TYR A 68 -7.60 -4.40 15.20
N SER A 69 -7.46 -3.08 15.12
CA SER A 69 -7.29 -2.23 16.29
C SER A 69 -7.91 -0.86 16.02
N TRP A 70 -8.89 -0.43 16.80
CA TRP A 70 -9.59 0.84 16.62
C TRP A 70 -8.62 2.03 16.72
N GLY A 71 -8.50 2.85 15.67
CA GLY A 71 -7.49 3.90 15.56
C GLY A 71 -6.08 3.40 15.17
N GLY A 72 -5.90 2.11 14.96
CA GLY A 72 -4.66 1.50 14.50
C GLY A 72 -4.31 1.92 13.07
N GLY A 73 -3.03 2.16 12.79
CA GLY A 73 -2.59 2.62 11.45
C GLY A 73 -2.42 4.13 11.32
N HIS A 74 -2.72 4.90 12.36
CA HIS A 74 -2.73 6.37 12.35
C HIS A 74 -1.57 7.01 13.12
N GLY A 75 -0.48 6.26 13.31
CA GLY A 75 0.76 6.81 13.88
C GLY A 75 1.43 7.86 12.99
N PRO A 76 2.56 8.46 13.45
CA PRO A 76 3.30 9.48 12.69
C PRO A 76 3.75 9.01 11.30
N ALA A 77 4.00 7.70 11.14
CA ALA A 77 4.24 7.05 9.86
C ALA A 77 3.16 5.99 9.59
N PRO A 78 2.84 5.71 8.31
CA PRO A 78 1.95 4.60 7.95
C PRO A 78 2.49 3.25 8.43
N GLY A 79 1.58 2.37 8.89
CA GLY A 79 1.93 1.05 9.41
C GLY A 79 1.18 0.72 10.70
N PRO A 80 1.24 -0.53 11.19
CA PRO A 80 0.38 -0.97 12.27
C PRO A 80 0.77 -0.32 13.60
N THR A 81 -0.23 0.11 14.36
CA THR A 81 -0.08 0.74 15.68
C THR A 81 -1.04 0.11 16.68
N TYR A 82 -0.83 0.37 17.98
CA TYR A 82 -1.85 0.08 18.97
C TYR A 82 -3.00 1.08 18.83
N GLY A 83 -4.20 0.62 19.13
CA GLY A 83 -5.43 1.39 19.06
C GLY A 83 -5.85 1.95 20.40
N VAL A 84 -7.10 2.35 20.48
CA VAL A 84 -7.76 2.85 21.69
C VAL A 84 -9.10 2.18 21.87
N VAL A 85 -9.64 2.20 23.09
CA VAL A 85 -11.01 1.72 23.33
C VAL A 85 -12.01 2.68 22.68
N ASP A 86 -12.89 2.15 21.85
CA ASP A 86 -14.11 2.82 21.41
C ASP A 86 -15.19 2.60 22.48
N PRO A 87 -15.64 3.65 23.20
CA PRO A 87 -16.65 3.51 24.24
C PRO A 87 -18.02 3.03 23.71
N THR A 88 -18.23 3.03 22.39
CA THR A 88 -19.44 2.55 21.74
C THR A 88 -19.36 1.09 21.28
N ASP A 89 -18.17 0.47 21.32
CA ASP A 89 -17.94 -0.91 20.91
C ASP A 89 -17.21 -1.71 22.01
N PRO A 90 -17.91 -2.54 22.79
CA PRO A 90 -17.29 -3.38 23.82
C PRO A 90 -16.19 -4.32 23.27
N ALA A 91 -16.23 -4.70 21.98
CA ALA A 91 -15.19 -5.57 21.40
C ALA A 91 -13.83 -4.85 21.28
N SER A 92 -13.79 -3.53 21.43
CA SER A 92 -12.57 -2.71 21.41
C SER A 92 -11.78 -2.69 22.71
N GLU A 93 -12.27 -3.35 23.78
CA GLU A 93 -11.62 -3.39 25.10
C GLU A 93 -10.12 -3.74 25.02
N HIS A 94 -9.76 -4.64 24.11
CA HIS A 94 -8.39 -5.13 23.91
C HIS A 94 -7.63 -4.44 22.77
N ASP A 95 -8.20 -3.43 22.11
CA ASP A 95 -7.53 -2.74 21.01
C ASP A 95 -6.25 -1.98 21.43
N PRO A 96 -6.15 -1.43 22.67
CA PRO A 96 -4.87 -0.93 23.20
C PRO A 96 -3.76 -1.98 23.33
N GLU A 97 -4.11 -3.27 23.36
CA GLU A 97 -3.17 -4.40 23.49
C GLU A 97 -2.86 -5.05 22.12
N ARG A 98 -3.64 -4.71 21.09
CA ARG A 98 -3.54 -5.28 19.74
C ARG A 98 -2.86 -4.29 18.82
N ARG A 99 -1.64 -4.63 18.39
CA ARG A 99 -0.96 -3.88 17.33
C ARG A 99 -1.54 -4.27 15.97
N GLY A 100 -2.13 -3.32 15.27
CA GLY A 100 -2.89 -3.61 14.05
C GLY A 100 -3.36 -2.36 13.31
N PHE A 101 -4.47 -2.52 12.59
CA PHE A 101 -5.07 -1.47 11.76
C PHE A 101 -6.56 -1.34 12.04
N ASP A 102 -7.10 -0.14 11.92
CA ASP A 102 -8.50 0.07 11.58
C ASP A 102 -8.70 0.11 10.05
N CYS A 103 -9.94 0.31 9.62
CA CYS A 103 -10.31 0.27 8.21
C CYS A 103 -9.49 1.25 7.35
N SER A 104 -9.43 2.53 7.72
CA SER A 104 -8.70 3.55 6.98
C SER A 104 -7.20 3.47 7.21
N GLY A 105 -6.74 2.97 8.36
CA GLY A 105 -5.33 2.74 8.66
C GLY A 105 -4.71 1.69 7.74
N LEU A 106 -5.45 0.61 7.45
CA LEU A 106 -5.02 -0.40 6.47
C LEU A 106 -4.90 0.20 5.06
N VAL A 107 -5.90 0.98 4.63
CA VAL A 107 -5.89 1.67 3.33
C VAL A 107 -4.71 2.65 3.22
N ARG A 108 -4.49 3.45 4.27
CA ARG A 108 -3.38 4.41 4.36
C ARG A 108 -2.04 3.70 4.16
N TYR A 109 -1.82 2.62 4.92
CA TYR A 109 -0.59 1.84 4.83
C TYR A 109 -0.38 1.22 3.45
N ALA A 110 -1.41 0.57 2.90
CA ALA A 110 -1.33 -0.07 1.60
C ALA A 110 -0.93 0.89 0.48
N TYR A 111 -1.56 2.07 0.43
CA TYR A 111 -1.26 3.08 -0.58
C TYR A 111 0.03 3.86 -0.31
N ALA A 112 0.41 4.04 0.95
CA ALA A 112 1.71 4.63 1.29
C ALA A 112 2.86 3.75 0.80
N GLU A 113 2.79 2.44 1.06
CA GLU A 113 3.75 1.48 0.52
C GLU A 113 3.72 1.46 -1.01
N ALA A 114 2.53 1.49 -1.62
CA ALA A 114 2.39 1.43 -3.07
C ALA A 114 3.01 2.63 -3.80
N THR A 115 2.89 3.82 -3.22
CA THR A 115 3.25 5.10 -3.85
C THR A 115 4.57 5.69 -3.34
N GLY A 116 5.07 5.22 -2.20
CA GLY A 116 6.17 5.82 -1.45
C GLY A 116 5.79 7.11 -0.69
N ARG A 117 4.50 7.46 -0.62
CA ARG A 117 4.00 8.72 -0.03
C ARG A 117 2.70 8.51 0.75
N ASP A 118 2.56 9.19 1.88
CA ASP A 118 1.32 9.14 2.68
C ASP A 118 0.21 10.02 2.09
N ILE A 119 -0.44 9.51 1.03
CA ILE A 119 -1.46 10.24 0.26
C ILE A 119 -2.91 10.03 0.76
N LEU A 120 -3.13 9.10 1.69
CA LEU A 120 -4.45 8.74 2.21
C LEU A 120 -4.51 8.82 3.75
N ASN A 121 -3.80 9.77 4.36
CA ASN A 121 -3.90 9.99 5.80
C ASN A 121 -5.32 10.45 6.22
N GLY A 122 -5.81 9.95 7.35
CA GLY A 122 -7.09 10.32 7.93
C GLY A 122 -8.15 9.22 7.92
N THR A 123 -9.39 9.62 8.23
CA THR A 123 -10.53 8.70 8.39
C THR A 123 -11.02 8.11 7.07
N ALA A 124 -11.84 7.07 7.14
CA ALA A 124 -12.55 6.52 5.98
C ALA A 124 -13.32 7.60 5.20
N HIS A 125 -13.93 8.56 5.90
CA HIS A 125 -14.63 9.69 5.27
C HIS A 125 -13.68 10.66 4.54
N SER A 126 -12.52 10.95 5.13
CA SER A 126 -11.47 11.76 4.51
C SER A 126 -10.91 11.07 3.26
N GLN A 127 -10.63 9.77 3.35
CA GLN A 127 -10.12 8.96 2.24
C GLN A 127 -11.13 8.84 1.10
N TYR A 128 -12.42 8.67 1.42
CA TYR A 128 -13.47 8.75 0.40
C TYR A 128 -13.42 10.10 -0.33
N ASN A 129 -13.26 11.22 0.37
CA ASN A 129 -13.20 12.56 -0.22
C ASN A 129 -11.80 12.98 -0.73
N THR A 130 -10.88 12.03 -0.89
CA THR A 130 -9.48 12.31 -1.28
C THR A 130 -9.38 13.10 -2.60
N PRO A 131 -8.46 14.08 -2.70
CA PRO A 131 -8.14 14.75 -3.97
C PRO A 131 -7.43 13.82 -4.96
N HIS A 132 -6.98 12.63 -4.53
CA HIS A 132 -6.34 11.63 -5.38
C HIS A 132 -7.33 10.71 -6.10
N ALA A 133 -8.65 10.96 -5.95
CA ALA A 133 -9.69 10.23 -6.65
C ALA A 133 -9.67 10.55 -8.15
N THR A 134 -9.64 9.51 -8.98
CA THR A 134 -9.69 9.61 -10.46
C THR A 134 -11.04 9.18 -11.03
N ALA A 135 -11.80 8.37 -10.28
CA ALA A 135 -13.17 8.01 -10.57
C ALA A 135 -13.94 7.74 -9.28
N ARG A 136 -15.26 7.91 -9.33
CA ARG A 136 -16.20 7.58 -8.26
C ARG A 136 -17.35 6.80 -8.88
N PHE A 137 -17.76 5.74 -8.21
CA PHE A 137 -18.84 4.85 -8.65
C PHE A 137 -19.92 4.84 -7.57
N GLY A 138 -21.15 5.17 -7.95
CA GLY A 138 -22.27 5.19 -7.02
C GLY A 138 -22.79 3.78 -6.69
N ALA A 139 -23.54 3.64 -5.61
CA ALA A 139 -24.13 2.37 -5.20
C ALA A 139 -24.90 1.64 -6.33
N GLY A 140 -25.60 2.39 -7.20
CA GLY A 140 -26.36 1.84 -8.32
C GLY A 140 -25.52 1.19 -9.42
N GLU A 141 -24.21 1.49 -9.50
CA GLU A 141 -23.28 0.86 -10.44
C GLU A 141 -22.72 -0.47 -9.89
N GLY A 142 -22.92 -0.74 -8.59
CA GLY A 142 -22.43 -1.95 -7.93
C GLY A 142 -20.91 -2.08 -8.00
N ILE A 143 -20.43 -3.29 -8.30
CA ILE A 143 -19.01 -3.61 -8.45
C ILE A 143 -18.57 -3.80 -9.91
N GLY A 144 -19.49 -3.71 -10.87
CA GLY A 144 -19.20 -3.94 -12.28
C GLY A 144 -18.04 -3.11 -12.85
N PRO A 145 -17.92 -1.80 -12.55
CA PRO A 145 -16.83 -0.98 -13.07
C PRO A 145 -15.53 -1.07 -12.25
N LEU A 146 -15.52 -1.81 -11.13
CA LEU A 146 -14.40 -1.81 -10.21
C LEU A 146 -13.26 -2.71 -10.68
N VAL A 147 -12.05 -2.24 -10.41
CA VAL A 147 -10.80 -2.99 -10.63
C VAL A 147 -10.04 -3.09 -9.31
N PRO A 148 -9.14 -4.09 -9.13
CA PRO A 148 -8.42 -4.22 -7.88
C PRO A 148 -7.68 -2.93 -7.49
N GLY A 149 -7.73 -2.61 -6.20
CA GLY A 149 -7.26 -1.36 -5.61
C GLY A 149 -8.36 -0.30 -5.42
N ASP A 150 -9.47 -0.36 -6.14
CA ASP A 150 -10.60 0.55 -5.87
C ASP A 150 -11.05 0.41 -4.42
N LEU A 151 -11.33 1.54 -3.76
CA LEU A 151 -11.76 1.54 -2.37
C LEU A 151 -13.28 1.39 -2.31
N VAL A 152 -13.77 0.37 -1.64
CA VAL A 152 -15.20 0.11 -1.38
C VAL A 152 -15.60 0.84 -0.11
N VAL A 153 -16.70 1.59 -0.15
CA VAL A 153 -17.07 2.56 0.90
C VAL A 153 -18.46 2.27 1.44
N TYR A 154 -18.60 2.29 2.76
CA TYR A 154 -19.85 2.03 3.48
C TYR A 154 -20.30 3.23 4.32
N GLY A 155 -21.62 3.42 4.41
CA GLY A 155 -22.26 4.53 5.09
C GLY A 155 -23.01 5.45 4.12
N ASN A 156 -22.73 6.76 4.18
CA ASN A 156 -23.37 7.74 3.31
C ASN A 156 -22.52 9.01 3.13
N ALA A 157 -23.02 9.94 2.32
CA ALA A 157 -22.35 11.20 1.99
C ALA A 157 -21.99 12.07 3.22
N ARG A 158 -22.68 11.91 4.36
CA ARG A 158 -22.40 12.67 5.60
C ARG A 158 -21.48 11.90 6.54
N LYS A 159 -21.57 10.57 6.58
CA LYS A 159 -20.79 9.72 7.46
C LYS A 159 -20.44 8.42 6.74
N VAL A 160 -19.19 8.35 6.28
CA VAL A 160 -18.58 7.10 5.87
C VAL A 160 -17.96 6.50 7.11
N HIS A 161 -18.36 5.28 7.46
CA HIS A 161 -17.91 4.61 8.68
C HIS A 161 -16.94 3.46 8.41
N HIS A 162 -16.91 2.94 7.19
CA HIS A 162 -16.00 1.85 6.83
C HIS A 162 -15.51 1.97 5.39
N ILE A 163 -14.27 1.52 5.16
CA ILE A 163 -13.61 1.52 3.86
C ILE A 163 -12.73 0.27 3.73
N ALA A 164 -12.66 -0.31 2.53
CA ALA A 164 -11.91 -1.52 2.24
C ALA A 164 -11.29 -1.46 0.84
N ILE A 165 -10.31 -2.32 0.55
CA ILE A 165 -9.66 -2.38 -0.76
C ILE A 165 -10.27 -3.52 -1.56
N TYR A 166 -10.88 -3.22 -2.71
CA TYR A 166 -11.37 -4.22 -3.65
C TYR A 166 -10.18 -5.02 -4.20
N VAL A 167 -10.28 -6.35 -4.19
CA VAL A 167 -9.21 -7.22 -4.69
C VAL A 167 -9.56 -7.89 -6.02
N GLY A 168 -10.78 -7.67 -6.53
CA GLY A 168 -11.30 -8.34 -7.72
C GLY A 168 -12.25 -9.49 -7.37
N ALA A 169 -12.89 -10.07 -8.38
CA ALA A 169 -13.78 -11.23 -8.24
C ALA A 169 -14.88 -11.09 -7.17
N GLY A 170 -15.38 -9.86 -6.93
CA GLY A 170 -16.40 -9.61 -5.91
C GLY A 170 -15.88 -9.64 -4.47
N LYS A 171 -14.57 -9.61 -4.27
CA LYS A 171 -13.91 -9.70 -2.95
C LYS A 171 -13.19 -8.41 -2.58
N MET A 172 -12.98 -8.21 -1.29
CA MET A 172 -12.19 -7.11 -0.74
C MET A 172 -11.39 -7.56 0.50
N VAL A 173 -10.25 -6.92 0.72
CA VAL A 173 -9.47 -7.05 1.96
C VAL A 173 -9.82 -5.90 2.90
N GLU A 174 -10.12 -6.24 4.16
CA GLU A 174 -10.61 -5.27 5.14
C GLU A 174 -10.12 -5.53 6.56
N ALA A 175 -9.89 -4.43 7.28
CA ALA A 175 -9.87 -4.41 8.74
C ALA A 175 -11.30 -4.04 9.21
N ARG A 176 -12.14 -5.05 9.45
CA ARG A 176 -13.59 -4.85 9.57
C ARG A 176 -14.04 -4.19 10.87
N GLN A 177 -13.64 -4.76 12.01
CA GLN A 177 -14.15 -4.37 13.32
C GLN A 177 -13.32 -4.97 14.46
N SER A 178 -13.48 -4.41 15.67
CA SER A 178 -12.80 -4.85 16.88
C SER A 178 -13.04 -6.33 17.18
N GLY A 179 -12.03 -6.98 17.79
CA GLY A 179 -12.06 -8.42 18.07
C GLY A 179 -11.80 -9.33 16.86
N THR A 180 -11.65 -8.78 15.66
CA THR A 180 -11.37 -9.56 14.44
C THR A 180 -9.95 -9.34 13.93
N ARG A 181 -9.58 -10.09 12.89
CA ARG A 181 -8.33 -9.92 12.15
C ARG A 181 -8.64 -9.44 10.74
N ILE A 182 -7.65 -8.83 10.10
CA ILE A 182 -7.73 -8.48 8.68
C ILE A 182 -8.01 -9.76 7.90
N THR A 183 -9.02 -9.68 7.04
CA THR A 183 -9.55 -10.82 6.29
C THR A 183 -9.91 -10.40 4.88
N VAL A 184 -10.07 -11.40 4.01
CA VAL A 184 -10.79 -11.26 2.75
C VAL A 184 -12.26 -11.55 3.01
N SER A 185 -13.13 -10.72 2.45
CA SER A 185 -14.59 -10.86 2.51
C SER A 185 -15.18 -10.65 1.13
N ASP A 186 -16.38 -11.17 0.90
CA ASP A 186 -17.18 -10.74 -0.24
C ASP A 186 -17.61 -9.27 -0.05
N VAL A 187 -17.65 -8.52 -1.15
CA VAL A 187 -18.16 -7.15 -1.17
C VAL A 187 -19.65 -7.19 -0.84
N ARG A 188 -20.05 -6.40 0.17
CA ARG A 188 -21.42 -6.34 0.63
C ARG A 188 -22.15 -5.23 -0.12
N LEU A 189 -23.17 -5.57 -0.91
CA LEU A 189 -23.94 -4.61 -1.73
C LEU A 189 -25.32 -4.27 -1.15
N GLY A 190 -25.53 -4.53 0.15
CA GLY A 190 -26.75 -4.13 0.86
C GLY A 190 -26.87 -2.61 1.00
N GLY A 191 -27.93 -2.13 1.66
CA GLY A 191 -28.26 -0.70 1.76
C GLY A 191 -27.22 0.20 2.45
N ASP A 192 -26.16 -0.37 3.03
CA ASP A 192 -25.03 0.35 3.62
C ASP A 192 -23.85 0.54 2.64
N TYR A 193 -23.84 -0.16 1.49
CA TYR A 193 -22.90 0.11 0.41
C TYR A 193 -23.20 1.49 -0.18
N PHE A 194 -22.24 2.39 -0.08
CA PHE A 194 -22.44 3.77 -0.48
C PHE A 194 -21.88 4.04 -1.88
N ALA A 195 -20.63 3.68 -2.08
CA ALA A 195 -19.87 4.03 -3.27
C ALA A 195 -18.58 3.23 -3.35
N ALA A 196 -17.87 3.38 -4.47
CA ALA A 196 -16.46 3.08 -4.56
C ALA A 196 -15.68 4.27 -5.14
N VAL A 197 -14.39 4.35 -4.81
CA VAL A 197 -13.49 5.40 -5.31
C VAL A 197 -12.20 4.79 -5.85
N ARG A 198 -11.85 5.18 -7.08
CA ARG A 198 -10.57 4.80 -7.70
C ARG A 198 -9.50 5.83 -7.37
N VAL A 199 -8.45 5.41 -6.67
CA VAL A 199 -7.35 6.28 -6.27
C VAL A 199 -6.21 6.20 -7.29
N ASN A 200 -5.62 7.35 -7.66
CA ASN A 200 -4.36 7.36 -8.40
C ASN A 200 -3.24 6.85 -7.49
N GLY A 201 -2.84 5.60 -7.71
CA GLY A 201 -1.74 4.99 -6.96
C GLY A 201 -0.37 5.22 -7.59
N SER A 202 -0.26 5.73 -8.82
CA SER A 202 1.00 5.68 -9.58
C SER A 202 2.18 6.12 -8.70
N PRO A 203 3.26 5.33 -8.61
CA PRO A 203 4.48 5.81 -7.95
C PRO A 203 4.77 7.16 -8.62
N GLY A 204 4.86 8.26 -7.90
CA GLY A 204 5.22 9.53 -8.51
C GLY A 204 4.23 10.20 -9.50
N GLN A 205 2.94 9.86 -9.66
CA GLN A 205 1.99 10.82 -10.28
C GLN A 205 1.52 11.88 -9.28
N GLY A 206 2.49 12.61 -8.74
CA GLY A 206 2.23 13.89 -8.12
C GLY A 206 1.98 14.97 -9.17
N THR A 207 1.40 16.07 -8.72
CA THR A 207 1.59 17.35 -9.40
C THR A 207 3.07 17.69 -9.35
N PHE A 208 3.72 17.79 -10.50
CA PHE A 208 5.10 18.25 -10.63
C PHE A 208 5.10 19.77 -10.70
N SER A 209 6.18 20.40 -10.25
CA SER A 209 6.38 21.83 -10.45
C SER A 209 7.37 22.03 -11.57
N THR A 210 7.04 22.87 -12.54
CA THR A 210 8.06 23.42 -13.44
C THR A 210 8.93 24.44 -12.69
N TRP A 211 10.04 24.84 -13.30
CA TRP A 211 10.82 26.01 -12.90
C TRP A 211 11.13 26.89 -14.13
N GLY A 212 11.68 28.08 -13.87
CA GLY A 212 11.97 29.07 -14.90
C GLY A 212 10.75 29.93 -15.27
N THR A 213 10.97 30.82 -16.23
CA THR A 213 9.96 31.72 -16.79
C THR A 213 9.92 31.54 -18.30
N ASP A 214 8.76 31.82 -18.91
CA ASP A 214 8.54 31.72 -20.35
C ASP A 214 8.85 30.34 -20.98
N VAL A 215 8.60 29.27 -20.22
CA VAL A 215 8.82 27.89 -20.67
C VAL A 215 7.69 27.48 -21.62
N TRP A 216 8.05 27.09 -22.84
CA TRP A 216 7.11 26.59 -23.83
C TRP A 216 6.92 25.09 -23.74
N THR A 217 5.67 24.67 -23.93
CA THR A 217 5.29 23.29 -24.22
C THR A 217 5.13 23.10 -25.73
N HIS A 218 5.23 21.85 -26.18
CA HIS A 218 5.45 21.47 -27.56
C HIS A 218 4.46 20.40 -28.02
N THR A 219 4.13 20.39 -29.31
CA THR A 219 3.22 19.41 -29.92
C THR A 219 3.83 18.01 -29.95
N GLU A 220 5.16 17.93 -30.07
CA GLU A 220 5.95 16.71 -29.97
C GLU A 220 7.08 16.86 -28.95
N ALA A 221 7.76 15.77 -28.63
CA ALA A 221 8.92 15.77 -27.74
C ALA A 221 10.19 16.34 -28.41
N SER A 222 10.06 17.56 -28.92
CA SER A 222 11.10 18.31 -29.61
C SER A 222 10.82 19.81 -29.49
N THR A 223 11.88 20.57 -29.20
CA THR A 223 11.88 22.03 -29.13
C THR A 223 11.63 22.71 -30.48
N THR A 224 11.83 21.98 -31.59
CA THR A 224 11.56 22.46 -32.95
C THR A 224 10.12 22.19 -33.41
N SER A 225 9.35 21.41 -32.65
CA SER A 225 7.93 21.18 -32.94
C SER A 225 7.07 22.39 -32.58
N GLY A 226 5.84 22.43 -33.09
CA GLY A 226 4.89 23.51 -32.84
C GLY A 226 4.69 23.76 -31.34
N ARG A 227 4.66 25.02 -30.93
CA ARG A 227 4.43 25.42 -29.53
C ARG A 227 2.94 25.37 -29.20
N VAL A 228 2.60 24.90 -28.00
CA VAL A 228 1.20 24.75 -27.57
C VAL A 228 0.82 25.79 -26.51
N HIS A 229 1.53 25.81 -25.39
CA HIS A 229 1.24 26.69 -24.26
C HIS A 229 2.52 27.20 -23.61
N LYS A 230 2.51 28.45 -23.14
CA LYS A 230 3.65 29.08 -22.44
C LYS A 230 3.35 29.24 -20.96
N PHE A 231 4.22 28.69 -20.12
CA PHE A 231 4.22 28.96 -18.69
C PHE A 231 5.00 30.25 -18.42
N ALA A 232 4.31 31.29 -17.95
CA ALA A 232 4.95 32.57 -17.60
C ALA A 232 5.88 32.44 -16.36
N GLY A 233 5.70 31.41 -15.54
CA GLY A 233 6.53 31.11 -14.38
C GLY A 233 6.34 29.66 -13.88
N PRO A 234 6.89 29.33 -12.69
CA PRO A 234 6.74 28.02 -12.09
C PRO A 234 5.27 27.59 -11.99
N THR A 235 4.95 26.45 -12.60
CA THR A 235 3.58 25.97 -12.78
C THR A 235 3.45 24.55 -12.27
N SER A 236 2.36 24.28 -11.57
CA SER A 236 1.97 22.93 -11.16
C SER A 236 1.37 22.18 -12.35
N VAL A 237 1.96 21.04 -12.73
CA VAL A 237 1.57 20.25 -13.92
C VAL A 237 1.38 18.78 -13.56
N ARG A 238 0.44 18.12 -14.23
CA ARG A 238 0.35 16.66 -14.21
C ARG A 238 1.18 16.08 -15.33
N ILE A 239 1.84 14.96 -15.07
CA ILE A 239 2.63 14.25 -16.07
C ILE A 239 2.05 12.84 -16.20
N ALA A 240 1.61 12.50 -17.41
CA ALA A 240 1.00 11.19 -17.68
C ALA A 240 2.07 10.13 -17.97
N LEU A 241 3.10 10.52 -18.72
CA LEU A 241 4.17 9.64 -19.15
C LEU A 241 5.41 10.46 -19.56
N GLN A 242 6.53 9.78 -19.75
CA GLN A 242 7.79 10.36 -20.24
C GLN A 242 8.47 9.46 -21.29
N LYS A 243 9.41 10.02 -22.07
CA LYS A 243 10.26 9.26 -23.00
C LYS A 243 11.60 9.96 -23.23
N HIS A 244 12.56 9.22 -23.74
CA HIS A 244 13.75 9.81 -24.37
C HIS A 244 13.39 10.35 -25.76
N ALA A 245 13.84 11.56 -26.06
CA ALA A 245 13.65 12.20 -27.37
C ALA A 245 14.80 13.19 -27.65
N GLN A 246 14.51 14.39 -28.17
CA GLN A 246 15.55 15.37 -28.47
C GLN A 246 16.34 15.73 -27.20
N SER A 247 17.67 15.61 -27.24
CA SER A 247 18.52 16.16 -26.18
C SER A 247 18.45 17.68 -26.19
N VAL A 248 18.11 18.28 -25.06
CA VAL A 248 18.06 19.73 -24.87
C VAL A 248 19.21 20.12 -23.95
N THR A 249 19.83 21.28 -24.23
CA THR A 249 20.80 21.90 -23.33
C THR A 249 20.31 23.31 -22.99
N ALA A 250 20.11 23.59 -21.71
CA ALA A 250 19.76 24.92 -21.22
C ALA A 250 20.45 25.16 -19.87
N GLU A 251 20.95 26.38 -19.66
CA GLU A 251 21.61 26.78 -18.41
C GLU A 251 22.73 25.83 -17.95
N GLY A 252 23.47 25.25 -18.91
CA GLY A 252 24.56 24.31 -18.63
C GLY A 252 24.12 22.88 -18.28
N ILE A 253 22.80 22.61 -18.23
CA ILE A 253 22.23 21.29 -17.98
C ILE A 253 21.82 20.68 -19.32
N THR A 254 22.14 19.41 -19.53
CA THR A 254 21.71 18.64 -20.70
C THR A 254 20.85 17.46 -20.26
N ASN A 255 19.70 17.26 -20.91
CA ASN A 255 18.79 16.15 -20.64
C ASN A 255 17.99 15.80 -21.91
N ASP A 256 17.75 14.51 -22.14
CA ASP A 256 17.00 13.98 -23.28
C ASP A 256 15.60 13.46 -22.90
N ALA A 257 15.22 13.59 -21.63
CA ALA A 257 13.91 13.17 -21.15
C ALA A 257 12.83 14.23 -21.41
N TRP A 258 11.67 13.76 -21.86
CA TRP A 258 10.50 14.58 -22.17
C TRP A 258 9.25 14.00 -21.53
N SER A 259 8.40 14.86 -20.98
CA SER A 259 7.17 14.52 -20.27
C SER A 259 5.94 14.99 -21.02
N TYR A 260 4.89 14.16 -21.08
CA TYR A 260 3.60 14.53 -21.65
C TYR A 260 2.66 15.06 -20.57
N LEU A 261 2.12 16.25 -20.82
CA LEU A 261 1.19 16.96 -19.96
C LEU A 261 -0.24 16.79 -20.51
N PRO A 262 -1.08 15.91 -19.91
CA PRO A 262 -2.40 15.62 -20.45
C PRO A 262 -3.35 16.83 -20.45
N ASP A 263 -3.21 17.73 -19.47
CA ASP A 263 -4.04 18.96 -19.38
C ASP A 263 -3.81 19.92 -20.55
N TYR A 264 -2.60 19.93 -21.09
CA TYR A 264 -2.21 20.82 -22.19
C TYR A 264 -2.13 20.09 -23.54
N ARG A 265 -2.26 18.76 -23.52
CA ARG A 265 -2.04 17.89 -24.69
C ARG A 265 -0.70 18.19 -25.38
N ALA A 266 0.33 18.38 -24.57
CA ALA A 266 1.63 18.88 -25.01
C ALA A 266 2.77 18.21 -24.27
N TRP A 267 3.96 18.34 -24.83
CA TRP A 267 5.23 17.84 -24.32
C TRP A 267 6.05 18.97 -23.71
N ILE A 268 6.82 18.65 -22.68
CA ILE A 268 7.80 19.55 -22.08
C ILE A 268 9.09 18.78 -21.85
N THR A 269 10.23 19.44 -22.05
CA THR A 269 11.53 18.85 -21.67
C THR A 269 11.63 18.78 -20.15
N ASN A 270 12.14 17.66 -19.63
CA ASN A 270 12.32 17.45 -18.19
C ASN A 270 13.37 18.41 -17.60
N ILE A 271 14.18 19.10 -18.42
CA ILE A 271 15.05 20.18 -17.92
C ILE A 271 14.26 21.19 -17.08
N TYR A 272 13.04 21.52 -17.48
CA TYR A 272 12.21 22.51 -16.78
C TYR A 272 11.28 21.91 -15.72
N ILE A 273 11.39 20.62 -15.40
CA ILE A 273 10.63 19.98 -14.32
C ILE A 273 11.52 19.84 -13.09
N LYS A 274 11.04 20.28 -11.92
CA LYS A 274 11.77 20.08 -10.66
C LYS A 274 11.82 18.59 -10.33
N GLY A 275 13.02 18.04 -10.22
CA GLY A 275 13.24 16.63 -9.89
C GLY A 275 14.52 16.07 -10.53
N PRO A 276 14.70 14.74 -10.50
CA PRO A 276 15.74 14.06 -11.26
C PRO A 276 15.54 14.23 -12.79
N ALA A 277 16.60 14.00 -13.56
CA ALA A 277 16.56 14.12 -15.02
C ALA A 277 15.49 13.22 -15.67
N TRP A 278 15.37 12.00 -15.16
CA TRP A 278 14.27 11.08 -15.44
C TRP A 278 13.36 11.01 -14.22
N LEU A 279 12.07 11.28 -14.38
CA LEU A 279 11.18 11.47 -13.23
C LEU A 279 10.78 10.13 -12.62
N ASP A 280 11.02 9.98 -11.33
CA ASP A 280 10.66 8.76 -10.61
C ASP A 280 9.15 8.53 -10.65
N GLY A 281 8.76 7.33 -11.04
CA GLY A 281 7.37 6.90 -11.05
C GLY A 281 6.51 7.40 -12.22
N VAL A 282 7.02 8.30 -13.06
CA VAL A 282 6.34 8.65 -14.31
C VAL A 282 6.52 7.50 -15.31
N PRO A 283 5.42 6.89 -15.82
CA PRO A 283 5.50 5.80 -16.78
C PRO A 283 6.25 6.18 -18.05
N THR A 284 6.99 5.24 -18.64
CA THR A 284 7.61 5.43 -19.97
C THR A 284 6.56 5.28 -21.07
N CYS A 285 6.67 6.04 -22.16
CA CYS A 285 5.92 5.77 -23.39
C CYS A 285 6.12 4.33 -23.83
N ARG A 286 5.03 3.68 -24.24
CA ARG A 286 5.10 2.46 -25.03
C ARG A 286 5.21 2.80 -26.50
#